data_AF-A0A3L7PL58-F1
#
_entry.id   AF-A0A3L7PL58-F1
#
_cell.length_a   1.000
_cell.length_b   1.000
_cell.length_c   1.000
_cell.angle_alpha   90.00
_cell.angle_beta   90.00
_cell.angle_gamma   90.00
#
_symmetry.space_group_name_H-M   'P 1'
#
loop_
_entity.id
_entity.type
_entity.pdbx_description
1 polymer ?
#
loop_
_entity_poly.entity_id
_entity_poly.type
_entity_poly.pdbx_seq_one_letter_code
_entity_poly.pdbx_strand_id
1 'polypeptide(L)'
;MTSADSDTPASTTDSAAPAVSEARTVSAPAASDAPAAFPALPAWRSPAAWCVLFLVFIAAVSLDLWSKEWAFRTVASQPVVLNYEQVSGNPSYSLPWHPGVTAIAPDLLDFHLVLNHGAVFGIGQGRGPLFIVFTVLAVCTALWVFGNNTSSRSHLSHVGLALVLAGGIGNMYDRLAVGAVRDFLHLFPHRELPWGLHWPGGSNEWFPWVFNIADSELIAGMLILMLAIHLNERRQARSAAIAAPPTTPA
;
A
#
# COMPACT_ATOMS: atom_id res chain seq x y z
N MET A 1 -14.06 116.79 -12.70
CA MET A 1 -15.36 116.49 -12.09
C MET A 1 -15.39 115.00 -11.79
N THR A 2 -15.48 114.66 -10.49
CA THR A 2 -15.96 113.38 -9.89
C THR A 2 -15.21 112.08 -10.29
N SER A 3 -14.28 111.55 -9.47
CA SER A 3 -14.47 110.65 -8.28
C SER A 3 -14.90 109.22 -8.67
N ALA A 4 -14.42 108.10 -8.12
CA ALA A 4 -13.42 107.71 -7.14
C ALA A 4 -13.34 106.16 -7.16
N ASP A 5 -12.26 105.58 -6.61
CA ASP A 5 -12.14 104.25 -5.95
C ASP A 5 -12.44 102.96 -6.77
N SER A 6 -11.76 101.82 -6.64
CA SER A 6 -10.93 101.22 -5.58
C SER A 6 -10.22 99.95 -6.12
N ASP A 7 -9.04 99.65 -5.57
CA ASP A 7 -8.49 98.34 -5.14
C ASP A 7 -8.28 97.11 -6.08
N THR A 8 -6.97 96.79 -6.21
CA THR A 8 -6.17 95.51 -6.25
C THR A 8 -6.82 94.15 -5.83
N PRO A 9 -6.13 92.95 -5.88
CA PRO A 9 -4.87 92.48 -6.53
C PRO A 9 -4.88 91.02 -7.11
N ALA A 10 -3.70 90.54 -7.56
CA ALA A 10 -3.21 89.12 -7.65
C ALA A 10 -3.73 88.23 -8.83
N SER A 11 -3.07 87.20 -9.38
CA SER A 11 -1.96 86.31 -8.99
C SER A 11 -1.44 85.48 -10.20
N THR A 12 -0.12 85.19 -10.21
CA THR A 12 0.63 83.96 -10.65
C THR A 12 0.08 82.94 -11.67
N THR A 13 0.94 82.53 -12.63
CA THR A 13 1.33 81.13 -13.02
C THR A 13 2.52 81.23 -13.98
N ASP A 14 3.77 80.87 -13.65
CA ASP A 14 4.40 79.58 -13.33
C ASP A 14 4.70 78.69 -14.56
N SER A 15 5.98 78.32 -14.70
CA SER A 15 6.65 77.72 -15.84
C SER A 15 7.27 76.40 -15.40
N ALA A 16 6.87 75.27 -16.01
CA ALA A 16 7.40 73.95 -15.65
C ALA A 16 8.05 73.23 -16.85
N ALA A 17 9.32 72.87 -16.67
CA ALA A 17 10.01 71.79 -17.38
C ALA A 17 9.89 70.47 -16.58
N PRO A 18 9.96 69.28 -17.19
CA PRO A 18 9.73 68.03 -16.47
C PRO A 18 11.01 67.49 -15.83
N ALA A 19 10.90 67.07 -14.56
CA ALA A 19 11.92 66.32 -13.83
C ALA A 19 11.68 64.80 -13.95
N VAL A 20 12.76 64.06 -14.18
CA VAL A 20 12.81 62.59 -14.22
C VAL A 20 12.61 62.04 -12.80
N SER A 21 11.64 61.14 -12.62
CA SER A 21 11.35 60.49 -11.34
C SER A 21 12.06 59.13 -11.25
N GLU A 22 13.06 59.03 -10.37
CA GLU A 22 13.66 57.76 -9.97
C GLU A 22 12.66 56.93 -9.14
N ALA A 23 12.22 55.80 -9.71
CA ALA A 23 11.40 54.83 -8.99
C ALA A 23 12.26 54.04 -7.99
N ARG A 24 12.06 54.31 -6.70
CA ARG A 24 12.66 53.59 -5.57
C ARG A 24 12.13 52.14 -5.55
N THR A 25 12.94 51.18 -5.95
CA THR A 25 12.63 49.75 -5.78
C THR A 25 12.58 49.40 -4.30
N VAL A 26 11.38 49.16 -3.78
CA VAL A 26 11.17 48.59 -2.45
C VAL A 26 11.64 47.13 -2.49
N SER A 27 12.80 46.87 -1.87
CA SER A 27 13.29 45.50 -1.65
C SER A 27 12.31 44.77 -0.74
N ALA A 28 11.74 43.66 -1.22
CA ALA A 28 10.92 42.77 -0.40
C ALA A 28 11.77 42.19 0.75
N PRO A 29 11.21 42.00 1.96
CA PRO A 29 11.95 41.42 3.07
C PRO A 29 12.38 40.00 2.71
N ALA A 30 13.66 39.70 2.98
CA ALA A 30 14.24 38.40 2.76
C ALA A 30 13.41 37.32 3.47
N ALA A 31 12.96 36.33 2.69
CA ALA A 31 12.34 35.11 3.20
C ALA A 31 13.41 34.23 3.86
N SER A 32 13.94 34.64 5.01
CA SER A 32 14.73 33.79 5.89
C SER A 32 14.07 33.83 7.25
N ASP A 33 13.54 32.68 7.67
CA ASP A 33 13.13 32.30 9.04
C ASP A 33 11.74 31.66 9.11
N ALA A 34 11.42 30.76 8.17
CA ALA A 34 10.46 29.71 8.48
C ALA A 34 11.16 28.72 9.45
N PRO A 35 10.62 28.44 10.65
CA PRO A 35 11.25 27.52 11.58
C PRO A 35 11.39 26.14 10.91
N ALA A 36 12.61 25.61 10.90
CA ALA A 36 12.90 24.29 10.34
C ALA A 36 11.97 23.25 10.99
N ALA A 37 11.11 22.62 10.18
CA ALA A 37 10.19 21.61 10.66
C ALA A 37 10.98 20.52 11.40
N PHE A 38 10.59 20.20 12.64
CA PHE A 38 11.26 19.16 13.43
C PHE A 38 11.40 17.86 12.62
N PRO A 39 12.60 17.24 12.61
CA PRO A 39 12.84 16.01 11.87
C PRO A 39 11.93 14.90 12.39
N ALA A 40 11.38 14.10 11.47
CA ALA A 40 10.53 12.98 11.84
C ALA A 40 11.34 11.96 12.66
N LEU A 41 10.74 11.47 13.76
CA LEU A 41 11.36 10.41 14.57
C LEU A 41 11.45 9.11 13.77
N PRO A 42 12.48 8.29 13.98
CA PRO A 42 12.50 6.91 13.49
C PRO A 42 11.25 6.15 13.96
N ALA A 43 10.68 5.29 13.11
CA ALA A 43 9.39 4.65 13.40
C ALA A 43 9.42 3.79 14.67
N TRP A 44 10.55 3.12 14.97
CA TRP A 44 10.68 2.31 16.19
C TRP A 44 10.52 3.10 17.50
N ARG A 45 10.74 4.43 17.48
CA ARG A 45 10.55 5.33 18.64
C ARG A 45 9.19 6.01 18.66
N SER A 46 8.34 5.75 17.66
CA SER A 46 7.05 6.43 17.52
C SER A 46 5.90 5.49 17.92
N PRO A 47 5.21 5.76 19.05
CA PRO A 47 4.05 4.96 19.45
C PRO A 47 2.96 4.95 18.38
N ALA A 48 2.74 6.09 17.71
CA ALA A 48 1.76 6.19 16.63
C ALA A 48 2.10 5.28 15.44
N ALA A 49 3.38 5.17 15.06
CA ALA A 49 3.80 4.27 13.99
C ALA A 49 3.53 2.80 14.35
N TRP A 50 3.85 2.40 15.58
CA TRP A 50 3.52 1.07 16.10
C TRP A 50 2.02 0.83 16.15
N CYS A 51 1.22 1.81 16.60
CA CYS A 51 -0.25 1.69 16.62
C CYS A 51 -0.80 1.43 15.21
N VAL A 52 -0.34 2.16 14.19
CA VAL A 52 -0.78 1.92 12.81
C VAL A 52 -0.39 0.53 12.35
N LEU A 53 0.87 0.12 12.57
CA LEU A 53 1.36 -1.20 12.19
C LEU A 53 0.50 -2.31 12.84
N PHE A 54 0.29 -2.25 14.16
CA PHE A 54 -0.45 -3.26 14.91
C PHE A 54 -1.93 -3.29 14.58
N LEU A 55 -2.60 -2.14 14.47
CA LEU A 55 -4.03 -2.10 14.19
C LEU A 55 -4.33 -2.68 12.81
N VAL A 56 -3.53 -2.31 11.80
CA VAL A 56 -3.68 -2.86 10.44
C VAL A 56 -3.35 -4.35 10.45
N PHE A 57 -2.27 -4.76 11.11
CA PHE A 57 -1.88 -6.16 11.22
C PHE A 57 -2.96 -7.03 11.85
N ILE A 58 -3.51 -6.61 13.01
CA ILE A 58 -4.56 -7.36 13.72
C ILE A 58 -5.82 -7.45 12.86
N ALA A 59 -6.24 -6.34 12.25
CA ALA A 59 -7.42 -6.32 11.40
C ALA A 59 -7.28 -7.26 10.19
N ALA A 60 -6.13 -7.22 9.52
CA ALA A 60 -5.82 -8.06 8.36
C ALA A 60 -5.75 -9.55 8.72
N VAL A 61 -4.94 -9.94 9.72
CA VAL A 61 -4.88 -11.34 10.18
C VAL A 61 -6.26 -11.85 10.61
N SER A 62 -7.03 -11.02 11.33
CA SER A 62 -8.37 -11.39 11.76
C SER A 62 -9.30 -11.62 10.57
N LEU A 63 -9.22 -10.75 9.55
CA LEU A 63 -10.01 -10.89 8.33
C LEU A 63 -9.66 -12.17 7.58
N ASP A 64 -8.36 -12.46 7.39
CA ASP A 64 -7.92 -13.69 6.72
C ASP A 64 -8.41 -14.94 7.46
N LEU A 65 -8.09 -15.07 8.76
CA LEU A 65 -8.44 -16.26 9.52
C LEU A 65 -9.95 -16.44 9.65
N TRP A 66 -10.69 -15.35 9.85
CA TRP A 66 -12.15 -15.39 9.87
C TRP A 66 -12.73 -15.81 8.52
N SER A 67 -12.22 -15.26 7.42
CA SER A 67 -12.73 -15.56 6.07
C SER A 67 -12.50 -17.03 5.68
N LYS A 68 -11.34 -17.59 6.03
CA LYS A 68 -11.01 -19.01 5.84
C LYS A 68 -11.92 -19.91 6.66
N GLU A 69 -12.14 -19.56 7.93
CA GLU A 69 -13.02 -20.32 8.81
C GLU A 69 -14.47 -20.29 8.32
N TRP A 70 -14.93 -19.11 7.91
CA TRP A 70 -16.25 -18.92 7.33
C TRP A 70 -16.43 -19.76 6.05
N ALA A 71 -15.46 -19.71 5.13
CA ALA A 71 -15.54 -20.43 3.87
C ALA A 71 -15.62 -21.95 4.08
N PHE A 72 -14.73 -22.51 4.89
CA PHE A 72 -14.69 -23.96 5.15
C PHE A 72 -15.90 -24.48 5.93
N ARG A 73 -16.61 -23.61 6.65
CA ARG A 73 -17.87 -23.97 7.34
C ARG A 73 -19.11 -23.88 6.46
N THR A 74 -19.10 -23.07 5.40
CA THR A 74 -20.34 -22.64 4.74
C THR A 74 -20.41 -22.90 3.23
N VAL A 75 -19.27 -23.00 2.54
CA VAL A 75 -19.25 -23.15 1.07
C VAL A 75 -19.60 -24.57 0.64
N ALA A 76 -19.16 -25.57 1.40
CA ALA A 76 -19.53 -26.96 1.17
C ALA A 76 -20.91 -27.29 1.77
N SER A 77 -21.53 -28.36 1.28
CA SER A 77 -22.84 -28.83 1.75
C SER A 77 -22.85 -29.24 3.23
N GLN A 78 -21.68 -29.60 3.76
CA GLN A 78 -21.43 -29.87 5.18
C GLN A 78 -20.15 -29.15 5.59
N PRO A 79 -20.02 -28.70 6.86
CA PRO A 79 -18.80 -28.08 7.35
C PRO A 79 -17.58 -29.00 7.17
N VAL A 80 -16.53 -28.48 6.54
CA VAL A 80 -15.29 -29.21 6.33
C VAL A 80 -14.48 -29.21 7.62
N VAL A 81 -14.35 -30.38 8.24
CA VAL A 81 -13.52 -30.59 9.43
C VAL A 81 -12.16 -31.13 8.99
N LEU A 82 -11.10 -30.37 9.28
CA LEU A 82 -9.73 -30.73 8.91
C LEU A 82 -8.99 -31.29 10.12
N ASN A 83 -8.30 -32.41 9.92
CA ASN A 83 -7.42 -33.00 10.92
C ASN A 83 -5.96 -32.82 10.48
N TYR A 84 -5.16 -32.15 11.31
CA TYR A 84 -3.76 -31.88 11.03
C TYR A 84 -2.95 -33.14 10.67
N GLU A 85 -3.17 -34.26 11.36
CA GLU A 85 -2.41 -35.50 11.11
C GLU A 85 -2.73 -36.13 9.74
N GLN A 86 -3.92 -35.89 9.21
CA GLN A 86 -4.34 -36.40 7.90
C GLN A 86 -3.87 -35.52 6.74
N VAL A 87 -3.78 -34.21 7.00
CA VAL A 87 -3.46 -33.18 6.00
C VAL A 87 -1.97 -32.91 5.95
N SER A 88 -1.31 -32.79 7.10
CA SER A 88 0.10 -32.38 7.18
C SER A 88 1.00 -33.38 6.45
N GLY A 89 1.76 -32.89 5.47
CA GLY A 89 2.67 -33.72 4.68
C GLY A 89 2.00 -34.71 3.71
N ASN A 90 0.68 -34.63 3.50
CA ASN A 90 -0.06 -35.50 2.59
C ASN A 90 -0.70 -34.71 1.43
N PRO A 91 0.04 -34.45 0.32
CA PRO A 91 -0.48 -33.72 -0.84
C PRO A 91 -1.64 -34.43 -1.57
N SER A 92 -1.87 -35.71 -1.30
CA SER A 92 -2.95 -36.50 -1.88
C SER A 92 -4.26 -36.40 -1.09
N TYR A 93 -4.25 -35.70 0.05
CA TYR A 93 -5.47 -35.44 0.80
C TYR A 93 -6.42 -34.60 -0.06
N SER A 94 -7.66 -35.08 -0.23
CA SER A 94 -8.69 -34.39 -1.00
C SER A 94 -9.84 -33.98 -0.10
N LEU A 95 -10.35 -32.79 -0.34
CA LEU A 95 -11.57 -32.32 0.31
C LEU A 95 -12.77 -33.15 -0.18
N PRO A 96 -13.81 -33.33 0.65
CA PRO A 96 -15.08 -33.86 0.18
C PRO A 96 -15.58 -33.06 -1.01
N TRP A 97 -16.18 -33.73 -2.00
CA TRP A 97 -16.71 -33.04 -3.16
C TRP A 97 -17.71 -31.96 -2.75
N HIS A 98 -17.56 -30.77 -3.33
CA HIS A 98 -18.45 -29.64 -3.15
C HIS A 98 -18.61 -28.92 -4.50
N PRO A 99 -19.79 -28.35 -4.79
CA PRO A 99 -20.04 -27.69 -6.07
C PRO A 99 -19.45 -26.27 -6.16
N GLY A 100 -18.85 -25.75 -5.08
CA GLY A 100 -18.58 -24.32 -4.94
C GLY A 100 -19.84 -23.46 -4.87
N VAL A 101 -19.67 -22.15 -4.75
CA VAL A 101 -20.78 -21.16 -4.71
C VAL A 101 -20.38 -19.93 -5.51
N THR A 102 -21.22 -19.51 -6.46
CA THR A 102 -20.99 -18.25 -7.20
C THR A 102 -21.15 -17.05 -6.28
N ALA A 103 -20.05 -16.31 -6.08
CA ALA A 103 -20.02 -15.14 -5.23
C ALA A 103 -20.35 -13.86 -6.01
N ILE A 104 -19.81 -13.71 -7.22
CA ILE A 104 -20.04 -12.56 -8.09
C ILE A 104 -20.28 -13.02 -9.54
N ALA A 105 -21.47 -12.71 -10.05
CA ALA A 105 -21.90 -13.05 -11.39
C ALA A 105 -21.57 -11.95 -12.44
N PRO A 106 -21.45 -12.31 -13.73
CA PRO A 106 -21.37 -13.67 -14.27
C PRO A 106 -19.91 -14.15 -14.31
N ASP A 107 -19.61 -15.23 -13.57
CA ASP A 107 -18.31 -15.90 -13.55
C ASP A 107 -17.13 -14.95 -13.27
N LEU A 108 -17.30 -14.02 -12.32
CA LEU A 108 -16.20 -13.14 -11.89
C LEU A 108 -15.47 -13.73 -10.70
N LEU A 109 -16.21 -14.24 -9.72
CA LEU A 109 -15.67 -14.81 -8.49
C LEU A 109 -16.59 -15.94 -8.01
N ASP A 110 -16.00 -17.11 -7.82
CA ASP A 110 -16.63 -18.24 -7.12
C ASP A 110 -15.89 -18.50 -5.81
N PHE A 111 -16.64 -18.98 -4.82
CA PHE A 111 -16.09 -19.63 -3.65
C PHE A 111 -15.90 -21.11 -3.93
N HIS A 112 -14.64 -21.56 -3.92
CA HIS A 112 -14.28 -22.95 -4.19
C HIS A 112 -13.16 -23.40 -3.26
N LEU A 113 -13.43 -24.35 -2.36
CA LEU A 113 -12.48 -24.77 -1.33
C LEU A 113 -11.34 -25.61 -1.90
N VAL A 114 -10.11 -25.22 -1.57
CA VAL A 114 -8.86 -25.92 -1.93
C VAL A 114 -7.92 -25.95 -0.73
N LEU A 115 -7.19 -27.06 -0.58
CA LEU A 115 -6.05 -27.14 0.33
C LEU A 115 -4.74 -27.06 -0.45
N ASN A 116 -3.92 -26.09 -0.08
CA ASN A 116 -2.67 -25.82 -0.75
C ASN A 116 -1.49 -26.27 0.12
N HIS A 117 -0.88 -27.40 -0.26
CA HIS A 117 0.28 -27.99 0.39
C HIS A 117 1.63 -27.44 -0.15
N GLY A 118 1.60 -26.52 -1.10
CA GLY A 118 2.76 -25.91 -1.75
C GLY A 118 2.76 -24.38 -1.68
N ALA A 119 3.45 -23.77 -2.64
CA ALA A 119 3.30 -22.36 -3.00
C ALA A 119 2.66 -22.23 -4.40
N VAL A 120 2.77 -21.05 -5.00
CA VAL A 120 2.30 -20.74 -6.36
C VAL A 120 2.82 -21.78 -7.36
N PHE A 121 1.94 -22.23 -8.26
CA PHE A 121 2.20 -23.27 -9.28
C PHE A 121 2.50 -24.68 -8.74
N GLY A 122 2.17 -25.00 -7.49
CA GLY A 122 2.48 -26.32 -6.92
C GLY A 122 3.98 -26.58 -6.72
N ILE A 123 4.80 -25.52 -6.71
CA ILE A 123 6.22 -25.63 -6.36
C ILE A 123 6.31 -25.78 -4.83
N GLY A 124 7.11 -26.74 -4.37
CA GLY A 124 7.33 -26.96 -2.94
C GLY A 124 6.25 -27.77 -2.22
N GLN A 125 5.49 -28.61 -2.95
CA GLN A 125 4.58 -29.59 -2.36
C GLN A 125 5.28 -30.40 -1.27
N GLY A 126 4.64 -30.52 -0.10
CA GLY A 126 5.19 -31.24 1.05
C GLY A 126 6.34 -30.53 1.77
N ARG A 127 6.71 -29.30 1.38
CA ARG A 127 7.76 -28.49 2.02
C ARG A 127 7.20 -27.40 2.93
N GLY A 128 6.08 -27.69 3.61
CA GLY A 128 5.46 -26.81 4.61
C GLY A 128 6.45 -26.12 5.56
N PRO A 129 7.43 -26.85 6.15
CA PRO A 129 8.45 -26.25 7.01
C PRO A 129 9.30 -25.15 6.36
N LEU A 130 9.61 -25.24 5.06
CA LEU A 130 10.38 -24.20 4.38
C LEU A 130 9.60 -22.88 4.29
N PHE A 131 8.29 -22.94 4.05
CA PHE A 131 7.45 -21.73 4.01
C PHE A 131 7.36 -21.05 5.37
N ILE A 132 7.35 -21.83 6.46
CA ILE A 132 7.42 -21.29 7.82
C ILE A 132 8.75 -20.54 8.01
N VAL A 133 9.87 -21.13 7.61
CA VAL A 133 11.19 -20.47 7.69
C VAL A 133 11.23 -19.17 6.88
N PHE A 134 10.73 -19.18 5.64
CA PHE A 134 10.64 -17.97 4.83
C PHE A 134 9.76 -16.90 5.46
N THR A 135 8.64 -17.28 6.06
CA THR A 135 7.75 -16.34 6.74
C THR A 135 8.43 -15.72 7.97
N VAL A 136 9.12 -16.53 8.79
CA VAL A 136 9.89 -16.03 9.94
C VAL A 136 10.96 -15.04 9.49
N LEU A 137 11.70 -15.35 8.42
CA LEU A 137 12.68 -14.44 7.85
C LEU A 137 12.04 -13.14 7.36
N ALA A 138 10.93 -13.24 6.62
CA ALA A 138 10.19 -12.08 6.13
C ALA A 138 9.68 -11.19 7.27
N VAL A 139 9.19 -11.77 8.37
CA VAL A 139 8.77 -11.03 9.57
C VAL A 139 9.94 -10.28 10.19
N CYS A 140 11.08 -10.95 10.39
CA CYS A 140 12.29 -10.31 10.92
C CYS A 140 12.75 -9.16 10.01
N THR A 141 12.77 -9.37 8.69
CA THR A 141 13.12 -8.33 7.71
C THR A 141 12.13 -7.18 7.74
N ALA A 142 10.82 -7.44 7.78
CA ALA A 142 9.79 -6.40 7.79
C ALA A 142 9.87 -5.54 9.06
N LEU A 143 10.10 -6.14 10.24
CA LEU A 143 10.30 -5.40 11.49
C LEU A 143 11.62 -4.61 11.48
N TRP A 144 12.68 -5.15 10.88
CA TRP A 144 13.93 -4.43 10.68
C TRP A 144 13.75 -3.22 9.76
N VAL A 145 13.06 -3.38 8.62
CA VAL A 145 12.74 -2.29 7.68
C VAL A 145 11.85 -1.25 8.36
N PHE A 146 10.83 -1.68 9.10
CA PHE A 146 9.98 -0.79 9.90
C PHE A 146 10.84 0.08 10.81
N GLY A 147 11.70 -0.52 11.63
CA GLY A 147 12.52 0.24 12.58
C GLY A 147 13.57 1.14 11.93
N ASN A 148 14.31 0.64 10.94
CA ASN A 148 15.53 1.28 10.45
C ASN A 148 15.34 2.11 9.19
N ASN A 149 14.32 1.81 8.38
CA ASN A 149 14.13 2.42 7.06
C ASN A 149 12.84 3.23 6.94
N THR A 150 12.04 3.33 8.02
CA THR A 150 10.82 4.14 8.03
C THR A 150 10.83 5.18 9.16
N SER A 151 10.08 6.27 8.96
CA SER A 151 9.91 7.36 9.94
C SER A 151 8.48 7.37 10.48
N SER A 152 8.23 8.12 11.54
CA SER A 152 6.88 8.29 12.10
C SER A 152 5.83 8.78 11.09
N ARG A 153 6.25 9.41 9.98
CA ARG A 153 5.37 9.93 8.92
C ARG A 153 5.20 8.96 7.74
N SER A 154 5.88 7.82 7.75
CA SER A 154 5.89 6.83 6.66
C SER A 154 4.64 5.93 6.68
N HIS A 155 3.44 6.52 6.81
CA HIS A 155 2.19 5.79 7.02
C HIS A 155 1.91 4.72 5.96
N LEU A 156 2.16 5.02 4.68
CA LEU A 156 2.00 4.02 3.61
C LEU A 156 2.92 2.82 3.78
N SER A 157 4.18 3.05 4.18
CA SER A 157 5.10 1.95 4.49
C SER A 157 4.64 1.13 5.68
N HIS A 158 4.08 1.76 6.73
CA HIS A 158 3.54 1.04 7.88
C HIS A 158 2.35 0.17 7.50
N VAL A 159 1.41 0.69 6.70
CA VAL A 159 0.26 -0.08 6.19
C VAL A 159 0.74 -1.24 5.31
N GLY A 160 1.64 -0.97 4.36
CA GLY A 160 2.16 -1.99 3.47
C GLY A 160 2.92 -3.11 4.20
N LEU A 161 3.78 -2.76 5.17
CA LEU A 161 4.47 -3.73 6.04
C LEU A 161 3.47 -4.53 6.88
N ALA A 162 2.45 -3.89 7.45
CA ALA A 162 1.43 -4.58 8.23
C ALA A 162 0.67 -5.62 7.41
N LEU A 163 0.31 -5.31 6.15
CA LEU A 163 -0.37 -6.24 5.25
C LEU A 163 0.54 -7.42 4.83
N VAL A 164 1.81 -7.15 4.51
CA VAL A 164 2.76 -8.22 4.19
C VAL A 164 2.98 -9.15 5.39
N LEU A 165 3.12 -8.58 6.59
CA LEU A 165 3.20 -9.34 7.84
C LEU A 165 1.93 -10.16 8.07
N ALA A 166 0.76 -9.55 7.90
CA ALA A 166 -0.52 -10.20 8.14
C ALA A 166 -0.74 -11.39 7.20
N GLY A 167 -0.57 -11.21 5.89
CA GLY A 167 -0.75 -12.27 4.91
C GLY A 167 0.26 -13.42 5.09
N GLY A 168 1.51 -13.09 5.40
CA GLY A 168 2.51 -14.10 5.74
C GLY A 168 2.13 -14.92 6.97
N ILE A 169 1.74 -14.25 8.06
CA ILE A 169 1.34 -14.90 9.31
C ILE A 169 0.03 -15.70 9.16
N GLY A 170 -0.97 -15.20 8.43
CA GLY A 170 -2.23 -15.92 8.19
C GLY A 170 -2.02 -17.24 7.45
N ASN A 171 -1.19 -17.23 6.41
CA ASN A 171 -0.81 -18.45 5.68
C ASN A 171 0.15 -19.36 6.47
N MET A 172 0.96 -18.81 7.38
CA MET A 172 1.79 -19.62 8.28
C MET A 172 0.97 -20.29 9.37
N TYR A 173 -0.05 -19.61 9.90
CA TYR A 173 -0.98 -20.16 10.87
C TYR A 173 -1.66 -21.42 10.34
N ASP A 174 -2.20 -21.39 9.13
CA ASP A 174 -2.83 -22.56 8.52
C ASP A 174 -1.84 -23.73 8.36
N ARG A 175 -0.60 -23.46 7.95
CA ARG A 175 0.42 -24.51 7.84
C ARG A 175 0.73 -25.17 9.18
N LEU A 176 0.68 -24.43 10.28
CA LEU A 176 0.92 -24.94 11.63
C LEU A 176 -0.32 -25.63 12.24
N ALA A 177 -1.51 -25.09 12.00
CA ALA A 177 -2.76 -25.56 12.62
C ALA A 177 -3.48 -26.63 11.80
N VAL A 178 -3.43 -26.52 10.47
CA VAL A 178 -4.14 -27.38 9.52
C VAL A 178 -3.20 -28.29 8.74
N GLY A 179 -1.95 -27.87 8.50
CA GLY A 179 -0.96 -28.63 7.73
C GLY A 179 -0.92 -28.27 6.23
N ALA A 180 -1.86 -27.43 5.78
CA ALA A 180 -1.94 -26.85 4.44
C ALA A 180 -2.65 -25.49 4.51
N VAL A 181 -2.46 -24.63 3.51
CA VAL A 181 -3.15 -23.33 3.43
C VAL A 181 -4.57 -23.53 2.92
N ARG A 182 -5.53 -22.84 3.55
CA ARG A 182 -6.95 -22.86 3.18
C ARG A 182 -7.22 -21.79 2.12
N ASP A 183 -7.49 -22.22 0.89
CA ASP A 183 -7.81 -21.34 -0.24
C ASP A 183 -9.29 -21.49 -0.62
N PHE A 184 -9.92 -20.38 -1.03
CA PHE A 184 -11.36 -20.38 -1.31
C PHE A 184 -11.84 -19.38 -2.37
N LEU A 185 -11.00 -18.44 -2.82
CA LEU A 185 -11.36 -17.45 -3.83
C LEU A 185 -10.90 -17.92 -5.22
N HIS A 186 -11.83 -18.16 -6.14
CA HIS A 186 -11.54 -18.55 -7.53
C HIS A 186 -12.01 -17.47 -8.50
N LEU A 187 -11.07 -16.79 -9.14
CA LEU A 187 -11.35 -15.70 -10.07
C LEU A 187 -11.57 -16.21 -11.49
N PHE A 188 -12.53 -15.61 -12.20
CA PHE A 188 -12.83 -15.91 -13.60
C PHE A 188 -13.07 -17.40 -13.91
N PRO A 189 -13.89 -18.12 -13.12
CA PRO A 189 -14.22 -19.51 -13.41
C PRO A 189 -14.81 -19.64 -14.82
N HIS A 190 -14.58 -20.76 -15.51
CA HIS A 190 -15.10 -21.02 -16.86
C HIS A 190 -14.65 -20.04 -17.97
N ARG A 191 -13.73 -19.10 -17.70
CA ARG A 191 -13.15 -18.21 -18.71
C ARG A 191 -11.86 -18.82 -19.25
N GLU A 192 -11.85 -19.19 -20.52
CA GLU A 192 -10.71 -19.86 -21.14
C GLU A 192 -9.78 -18.89 -21.88
N LEU A 193 -8.48 -19.16 -21.83
CA LEU A 193 -7.44 -18.39 -22.50
C LEU A 193 -7.69 -18.38 -24.02
N PRO A 194 -7.41 -17.25 -24.69
CA PRO A 194 -7.61 -17.15 -26.13
C PRO A 194 -6.68 -18.11 -26.88
N TRP A 195 -7.09 -18.50 -28.08
CA TRP A 195 -6.30 -19.30 -29.03
C TRP A 195 -5.88 -20.70 -28.54
N GLY A 196 -6.61 -21.28 -27.58
CA GLY A 196 -6.29 -22.61 -27.04
C GLY A 196 -4.95 -22.63 -26.30
N LEU A 197 -4.56 -21.51 -25.69
CA LEU A 197 -3.41 -21.47 -24.80
C LEU A 197 -3.72 -22.25 -23.51
N HIS A 198 -2.71 -22.89 -22.95
CA HIS A 198 -2.77 -23.58 -21.68
C HIS A 198 -1.61 -23.15 -20.79
N TRP A 199 -1.88 -23.05 -19.49
CA TRP A 199 -0.84 -22.88 -18.48
C TRP A 199 0.03 -24.14 -18.36
N PRO A 200 1.27 -24.01 -17.84
CA PRO A 200 2.03 -25.17 -17.37
C PRO A 200 1.19 -25.95 -16.35
N GLY A 201 0.83 -27.19 -16.68
CA GLY A 201 -0.13 -28.00 -15.91
C GLY A 201 -1.45 -28.30 -16.65
N GLY A 202 -1.66 -27.72 -17.84
CA GLY A 202 -2.72 -28.12 -18.77
C GLY A 202 -4.04 -27.37 -18.63
N SER A 203 -4.22 -26.53 -17.60
CA SER A 203 -5.43 -25.71 -17.48
C SER A 203 -5.48 -24.64 -18.58
N ASN A 204 -6.65 -24.47 -19.18
CA ASN A 204 -6.97 -23.40 -20.12
C ASN A 204 -7.66 -22.20 -19.46
N GLU A 205 -7.93 -22.22 -18.14
CA GLU A 205 -8.60 -21.11 -17.47
C GLU A 205 -7.72 -19.84 -17.45
N TRP A 206 -8.35 -18.65 -17.45
CA TRP A 206 -7.65 -17.38 -17.31
C TRP A 206 -6.89 -17.31 -15.99
N PHE A 207 -7.50 -17.82 -14.92
CA PHE A 207 -6.91 -17.82 -13.59
C PHE A 207 -7.26 -19.12 -12.85
N PRO A 208 -6.49 -20.21 -13.08
CA PRO A 208 -6.76 -21.52 -12.51
C PRO A 208 -6.43 -21.65 -11.02
N TRP A 209 -5.88 -20.60 -10.39
CA TRP A 209 -5.46 -20.66 -9.00
C TRP A 209 -6.58 -20.19 -8.09
N VAL A 210 -6.79 -20.96 -7.03
CA VAL A 210 -7.61 -20.52 -5.90
C VAL A 210 -6.66 -19.91 -4.87
N PHE A 211 -7.08 -18.81 -4.26
CA PHE A 211 -6.28 -18.06 -3.29
C PHE A 211 -7.15 -17.64 -2.10
N ASN A 212 -6.56 -16.90 -1.17
CA ASN A 212 -7.26 -16.39 0.01
C ASN A 212 -6.99 -14.89 0.27
N ILE A 213 -7.53 -14.38 1.38
CA ILE A 213 -7.35 -12.99 1.76
C ILE A 213 -5.89 -12.69 2.10
N ALA A 214 -5.18 -13.57 2.81
CA ALA A 214 -3.75 -13.42 3.07
C ALA A 214 -2.90 -13.24 1.78
N ASP A 215 -3.22 -13.95 0.69
CA ASP A 215 -2.52 -13.76 -0.59
C ASP A 215 -2.81 -12.37 -1.20
N SER A 216 -4.05 -11.90 -1.07
CA SER A 216 -4.46 -10.56 -1.48
C SER A 216 -3.75 -9.48 -0.66
N GLU A 217 -3.59 -9.70 0.65
CA GLU A 217 -2.85 -8.82 1.57
C GLU A 217 -1.37 -8.75 1.22
N LEU A 218 -0.73 -9.87 0.87
CA LEU A 218 0.66 -9.89 0.40
C LEU A 218 0.84 -9.03 -0.85
N ILE A 219 -0.03 -9.19 -1.86
CA ILE A 219 0.03 -8.42 -3.11
C ILE A 219 -0.25 -6.94 -2.84
N ALA A 220 -1.33 -6.61 -2.12
CA ALA A 220 -1.68 -5.24 -1.79
C ALA A 220 -0.59 -4.55 -0.96
N GLY A 221 -0.05 -5.24 0.04
CA GLY A 221 1.05 -4.76 0.86
C GLY A 221 2.31 -4.45 0.06
N MET A 222 2.67 -5.35 -0.87
CA MET A 222 3.80 -5.15 -1.77
C MET A 222 3.59 -3.94 -2.71
N LEU A 223 2.41 -3.81 -3.31
CA LEU A 223 2.08 -2.67 -4.19
C LEU A 223 2.10 -1.34 -3.42
N ILE A 224 1.57 -1.31 -2.20
CA ILE A 224 1.60 -0.13 -1.33
C ILE A 224 3.03 0.22 -0.95
N LEU A 225 3.89 -0.76 -0.65
CA LEU A 225 5.30 -0.53 -0.35
C LEU A 225 6.06 0.04 -1.55
N MET A 226 5.85 -0.52 -2.74
CA MET A 226 6.45 0.01 -3.98
C MET A 226 6.02 1.46 -4.22
N LEU A 227 4.73 1.75 -4.06
CA LEU A 227 4.21 3.12 -4.16
C LEU A 227 4.83 4.04 -3.09
N ALA A 228 4.94 3.57 -1.85
CA ALA A 228 5.52 4.34 -0.76
C ALA A 228 6.98 4.73 -1.03
N ILE A 229 7.78 3.77 -1.53
CA ILE A 229 9.18 3.98 -1.90
C ILE A 229 9.27 5.02 -3.03
N HIS A 230 8.51 4.83 -4.11
CA HIS A 230 8.49 5.75 -5.25
C HIS A 230 8.09 7.18 -4.87
N LEU A 231 7.08 7.33 -4.01
CA LEU A 231 6.66 8.64 -3.52
C LEU A 231 7.71 9.28 -2.61
N ASN A 232 8.44 8.47 -1.83
CA ASN A 232 9.51 8.96 -0.98
C ASN A 232 10.71 9.47 -1.79
N GLU A 233 11.11 8.75 -2.84
CA GLU A 233 12.16 9.16 -3.77
C GLU A 233 11.80 10.48 -4.47
N ARG A 234 10.56 10.61 -4.97
CA ARG A 234 10.07 11.86 -5.59
C ARG A 234 10.10 13.05 -4.63
N ARG A 235 9.74 12.82 -3.36
CA ARG A 235 9.81 13.86 -2.33
C ARG A 235 11.25 14.29 -2.07
N GLN A 236 12.18 13.35 -1.97
CA GLN A 236 13.61 13.64 -1.78
C GLN A 236 14.19 14.41 -2.98
N ALA A 237 13.90 13.96 -4.21
CA ALA A 237 14.33 14.64 -5.43
C ALA A 237 13.79 16.08 -5.53
N ARG A 238 12.51 16.29 -5.18
CA ARG A 238 11.91 17.64 -5.14
C ARG A 238 12.58 18.53 -4.09
N SER A 239 12.83 18.01 -2.89
CA SER A 239 13.52 18.76 -1.84
C SER A 239 14.96 19.12 -2.25
N ALA A 240 15.67 18.21 -2.91
CA ALA A 240 17.02 18.46 -3.42
C ALA A 240 17.02 19.52 -4.53
N ALA A 241 16.05 19.50 -5.44
CA ALA A 241 15.92 20.50 -6.50
C ALA A 241 15.62 21.92 -5.94
N ILE A 242 14.82 22.02 -4.87
CA ILE A 242 14.54 23.29 -4.20
C ILE A 242 15.76 23.82 -3.45
N ALA A 243 16.58 22.93 -2.89
CA ALA A 243 17.78 23.29 -2.14
C ALA A 243 19.00 23.63 -3.04
N ALA A 244 18.93 23.34 -4.35
CA ALA A 244 20.02 23.62 -5.27
C ALA A 244 20.19 25.14 -5.49
N PRO A 245 21.42 25.70 -5.38
CA PRO A 245 21.65 27.11 -5.65
C PRO A 245 21.35 27.46 -7.13
N PRO A 246 20.94 28.72 -7.42
CA PRO A 246 20.65 29.13 -8.80
C PRO A 246 21.90 28.97 -9.67
N THR A 247 21.78 28.28 -10.80
CA THR A 247 22.86 28.16 -11.78
C THR A 247 23.03 29.49 -12.49
N THR A 248 24.12 30.21 -12.22
CA THR A 248 24.50 31.41 -12.97
C THR A 248 24.80 31.00 -14.41
N PRO A 249 24.11 31.54 -15.43
CA PRO A 249 24.54 31.36 -16.81
C PRO A 249 25.88 32.07 -17.01
N ALA A 250 26.79 31.42 -17.75
CA ALA A 250 28.13 31.92 -18.09
C ALA A 250 28.09 33.06 -19.12
#